data_AF-A0A7U9S3K4-F1
#
_entry.id   AF-A0A7U9S3K4-F1
#
_cell.length_a   1.000
_cell.length_b   1.000
_cell.length_c   1.000
_cell.angle_alpha   90.00
_cell.angle_beta   90.00
_cell.angle_gamma   90.00
#
_symmetry.space_group_name_H-M   'P 1'
#
loop_
_entity.id
_entity.type
_entity.pdbx_description
1 polymer ?
#
loop_
_entity_poly.entity_id
_entity_poly.type
_entity_poly.pdbx_seq_one_letter_code
_entity_poly.pdbx_strand_id
1 'polypeptide(L)'
;MNKLMGLLELKEMRLPSIPWRQYTGKEELNDQLLWTIRCAVYRGDDLNLPRSVGKNSAESKRFADALLRKINDNGIVIYYPYFIAKKSGTLEVRNSSVVIEAVKEDLWNLVTYSDREVTVICRNGSEKEFVGNREFLTESEQEEILKYVPEIKKLFRDDLLEGRAALLEWSYAVSCDRDKNLASEDYLVFYEARTVNA
;
A
#
# COMPACT_ATOMS: atom_id res chain seq x y z
N MET A 1 10.98 0.47 10.80
CA MET A 1 11.38 0.70 9.39
C MET A 1 10.80 2.04 8.94
N ASN A 2 11.53 2.85 8.16
CA ASN A 2 11.02 4.13 7.65
C ASN A 2 10.26 3.92 6.31
N LYS A 3 9.53 4.94 5.83
CA LYS A 3 8.65 4.80 4.65
C LYS A 3 9.41 4.49 3.37
N LEU A 4 10.61 5.06 3.23
CA LEU A 4 11.46 4.82 2.08
C LEU A 4 11.90 3.36 2.02
N MET A 5 12.36 2.81 3.14
CA MET A 5 12.73 1.41 3.23
C MET A 5 11.54 0.53 2.84
N GLY A 6 10.34 0.80 3.37
CA GLY A 6 9.12 0.07 3.01
C GLY A 6 8.83 0.02 1.50
N LEU A 7 8.99 1.16 0.81
CA LEU A 7 8.79 1.25 -0.65
C LEU A 7 9.86 0.49 -1.45
N LEU A 8 11.11 0.52 -0.97
CA LEU A 8 12.21 -0.23 -1.59
C LEU A 8 12.03 -1.73 -1.38
N GLU A 9 11.69 -2.15 -0.16
CA GLU A 9 11.40 -3.55 0.15
C GLU A 9 10.26 -4.09 -0.74
N LEU A 10 9.15 -3.35 -0.88
CA LEU A 10 8.04 -3.74 -1.77
C LEU A 10 8.45 -3.92 -3.25
N LYS A 11 9.51 -3.23 -3.69
CA LYS A 11 10.04 -3.35 -5.06
C LYS A 11 10.91 -4.60 -5.22
N GLU A 12 11.60 -5.00 -4.16
CA GLU A 12 12.41 -6.23 -4.13
C GLU A 12 11.54 -7.48 -3.89
N MET A 13 10.39 -7.34 -3.23
CA MET A 13 9.49 -8.46 -2.99
C MET A 13 8.80 -8.94 -4.28
N ARG A 14 8.57 -10.25 -4.36
CA ARG A 14 7.74 -10.86 -5.41
C ARG A 14 6.25 -10.76 -5.09
N LEU A 15 5.79 -9.55 -4.78
CA LEU A 15 4.39 -9.20 -4.54
C LEU A 15 3.86 -8.34 -5.69
N PRO A 16 2.55 -8.34 -5.96
CA PRO A 16 1.95 -7.34 -6.82
C PRO A 16 2.02 -5.99 -6.08
N SER A 17 3.02 -5.18 -6.38
CA SER A 17 3.20 -3.87 -5.77
C SER A 17 2.96 -2.74 -6.76
N ILE A 18 2.67 -1.54 -6.25
CA ILE A 18 2.53 -0.36 -7.12
C ILE A 18 3.77 -0.19 -8.00
N PRO A 19 3.61 0.03 -9.31
CA PRO A 19 4.73 0.16 -10.25
C PRO A 19 5.34 1.56 -10.18
N TRP A 20 5.79 1.96 -8.98
CA TRP A 20 6.29 3.29 -8.72
C TRP A 20 7.65 3.52 -9.39
N ARG A 21 7.85 4.76 -9.83
CA ARG A 21 9.11 5.26 -10.37
C ARG A 21 9.54 6.49 -9.61
N GLN A 22 10.84 6.70 -9.50
CA GLN A 22 11.39 7.93 -8.92
C GLN A 22 11.21 9.08 -9.90
N TYR A 23 10.75 10.22 -9.41
CA TYR A 23 10.63 11.47 -10.15
C TYR A 23 11.90 12.30 -9.98
N THR A 24 12.50 12.74 -11.08
CA THR A 24 13.73 13.54 -11.12
C THR A 24 13.51 14.95 -11.71
N GLY A 25 12.28 15.27 -12.11
CA GLY A 25 11.92 16.56 -12.73
C GLY A 25 11.87 16.51 -14.26
N LYS A 26 12.40 15.45 -14.86
CA LYS A 26 12.50 15.28 -16.33
C LYS A 26 11.37 14.43 -16.90
N GLU A 27 10.64 13.72 -16.04
CA GLU A 27 9.62 12.78 -16.45
C GLU A 27 8.37 13.54 -16.94
N GLU A 28 7.79 12.97 -18.00
CA GLU A 28 6.48 13.34 -18.51
C GLU A 28 5.43 12.34 -18.02
N LEU A 29 4.27 12.87 -17.65
CA LEU A 29 3.14 12.09 -17.16
C LEU A 29 2.12 11.97 -18.28
N ASN A 30 1.72 10.75 -18.63
CA ASN A 30 0.72 10.49 -19.67
C ASN A 30 -0.62 11.18 -19.34
N ASP A 31 -1.08 12.06 -20.24
CA ASP A 31 -2.32 12.84 -20.13
C ASP A 31 -3.61 11.99 -20.16
N GLN A 32 -3.52 10.73 -20.58
CA GLN A 32 -4.65 9.78 -20.60
C GLN A 32 -4.86 9.08 -19.26
N LEU A 33 -3.99 9.30 -18.27
CA LEU A 33 -4.05 8.68 -16.96
C LEU A 33 -4.19 9.73 -15.85
N LEU A 34 -4.80 9.30 -14.74
CA LEU A 34 -4.64 9.97 -13.46
C LEU A 34 -3.37 9.45 -12.76
N TRP A 35 -2.78 10.30 -11.93
CA TRP A 35 -1.49 10.04 -11.30
C TRP A 35 -1.55 10.18 -9.79
N THR A 36 -0.72 9.40 -9.13
CA THR A 36 -0.40 9.51 -7.71
C THR A 36 1.05 9.91 -7.55
N ILE A 37 1.30 10.98 -6.80
CA ILE A 37 2.62 11.48 -6.40
C ILE A 37 2.74 11.36 -4.87
N ARG A 38 3.80 10.71 -4.41
CA ARG A 38 4.15 10.58 -2.99
C ARG A 38 5.61 10.97 -2.79
N CYS A 39 6.02 11.21 -1.56
CA CYS A 39 7.43 11.23 -1.18
C CYS A 39 7.72 10.31 -0.01
N ALA A 40 9.01 10.03 0.17
CA ALA A 40 9.58 9.40 1.34
C ALA A 40 10.88 10.13 1.68
N VAL A 41 11.14 10.39 2.97
CA VAL A 41 12.35 11.08 3.40
C VAL A 41 13.40 10.11 3.91
N TYR A 42 14.68 10.48 3.80
CA TYR A 42 15.79 9.67 4.31
C TYR A 42 15.88 9.74 5.84
N ARG A 43 15.55 10.91 6.41
CA ARG A 43 15.63 11.20 7.84
C ARG A 43 14.49 12.14 8.25
N GLY A 44 14.00 11.96 9.47
CA GLY A 44 12.95 12.78 10.06
C GLY A 44 11.63 12.02 10.25
N ASP A 45 10.58 12.77 10.55
CA ASP A 45 9.22 12.23 10.67
C ASP A 45 8.66 11.91 9.28
N ASP A 46 8.24 10.66 9.09
CA ASP A 46 7.63 10.14 7.87
C ASP A 46 6.09 10.18 7.91
N LEU A 47 5.51 10.73 8.96
CA LEU A 47 4.07 10.89 9.12
C LEU A 47 3.56 12.07 8.28
N ASN A 48 2.36 11.90 7.68
CA ASN A 48 1.64 12.95 6.96
C ASN A 48 2.43 13.63 5.83
N LEU A 49 3.36 12.91 5.19
CA LEU A 49 4.09 13.41 4.04
C LEU A 49 3.15 13.85 2.91
N PRO A 50 3.44 14.98 2.22
CA PRO A 50 2.59 15.49 1.14
C PRO A 50 2.34 14.43 0.05
N ARG A 51 1.09 14.38 -0.41
CA ARG A 51 0.67 13.48 -1.48
C ARG A 51 -0.31 14.17 -2.43
N SER A 52 -0.22 13.82 -3.70
CA SER A 52 -1.22 14.13 -4.72
C SER A 52 -1.77 12.80 -5.22
N VAL A 53 -3.09 12.62 -5.24
CA VAL A 53 -3.71 11.33 -5.56
C VAL A 53 -4.84 11.56 -6.57
N GLY A 54 -4.84 10.80 -7.66
CA GLY A 54 -5.91 10.83 -8.66
C GLY A 54 -6.03 12.15 -9.42
N LYS A 55 -4.90 12.80 -9.72
CA LYS A 55 -4.86 14.09 -10.44
C LYS A 55 -4.37 13.91 -11.88
N ASN A 56 -4.78 14.82 -12.76
CA ASN A 56 -4.28 14.83 -14.14
C ASN A 56 -2.76 15.06 -14.18
N SER A 57 -2.15 14.80 -15.34
CA SER A 57 -0.72 14.95 -15.60
C SER A 57 -0.17 16.33 -15.25
N ALA A 58 -0.86 17.41 -15.66
CA ALA A 58 -0.41 18.77 -15.47
C ALA A 58 -0.39 19.18 -13.98
N GLU A 59 -1.45 18.87 -13.24
CA GLU A 59 -1.52 19.10 -11.79
C GLU A 59 -0.49 18.26 -11.04
N SER A 60 -0.37 16.98 -11.39
CA SER A 60 0.57 16.06 -10.75
C SER A 60 2.02 16.47 -11.00
N LYS A 61 2.36 16.91 -12.21
CA LYS A 61 3.70 17.41 -12.54
C LYS A 61 4.03 18.67 -11.74
N ARG A 62 3.12 19.66 -11.70
CA ARG A 62 3.31 20.87 -10.88
C ARG A 62 3.54 20.53 -9.41
N PHE A 63 2.75 19.59 -8.88
CA PHE A 63 2.91 19.13 -7.50
C PHE A 63 4.25 18.42 -7.29
N ALA A 64 4.64 17.51 -8.20
CA ALA A 64 5.90 16.77 -8.13
C ALA A 64 7.12 17.69 -8.20
N ASP A 65 7.12 18.68 -9.10
CA ASP A 65 8.19 19.68 -9.21
C ASP A 65 8.32 20.52 -7.93
N ALA A 66 7.19 20.94 -7.35
CA ALA A 66 7.18 21.68 -6.09
C ALA A 66 7.67 20.81 -4.92
N LEU A 67 7.24 19.55 -4.88
CA LEU A 67 7.62 18.60 -3.85
C LEU A 67 9.11 18.26 -3.93
N LEU A 68 9.64 18.03 -5.13
CA LEU A 68 11.06 17.74 -5.37
C LEU A 68 11.94 18.88 -4.86
N ARG A 69 11.58 20.14 -5.15
CA ARG A 69 12.27 21.32 -4.60
C ARG A 69 12.17 21.40 -3.08
N LYS A 70 11.02 21.04 -2.50
CA LYS A 70 10.79 21.12 -1.05
C LYS A 70 11.58 20.06 -0.28
N ILE A 71 11.64 18.82 -0.78
CA ILE A 71 12.36 17.74 -0.12
C ILE A 71 13.88 17.82 -0.36
N ASN A 72 14.29 18.45 -1.47
CA ASN A 72 15.70 18.59 -1.88
C ASN A 72 16.44 17.23 -1.78
N ASP A 73 17.61 17.21 -1.14
CA ASP A 73 18.42 16.01 -0.96
C ASP A 73 18.00 15.16 0.26
N ASN A 74 16.87 15.48 0.92
CA ASN A 74 16.40 14.77 2.11
C ASN A 74 15.38 13.65 1.80
N GLY A 75 15.14 13.31 0.53
CA GLY A 75 14.25 12.21 0.19
C GLY A 75 14.10 11.97 -1.30
N ILE A 76 13.09 11.17 -1.64
CA ILE A 76 12.69 10.92 -3.03
C ILE A 76 11.23 11.32 -3.25
N VAL A 77 10.94 11.78 -4.46
CA VAL A 77 9.58 11.86 -4.99
C VAL A 77 9.34 10.62 -5.84
N ILE A 78 8.19 9.98 -5.67
CA ILE A 78 7.77 8.83 -6.47
C ILE A 78 6.44 9.12 -7.14
N TYR A 79 6.23 8.47 -8.28
CA TYR A 79 4.99 8.56 -9.04
C TYR A 79 4.57 7.20 -9.60
N TYR A 80 3.26 7.00 -9.72
CA TYR A 80 2.64 5.84 -10.36
C TYR A 80 1.21 6.19 -10.84
N PRO A 81 0.65 5.43 -11.79
CA PRO A 81 -0.75 5.59 -12.20
C PRO A 81 -1.69 5.46 -11.01
N TYR A 82 -2.69 6.32 -10.94
CA TYR A 82 -3.75 6.21 -9.95
C TYR A 82 -4.62 4.98 -10.24
N PHE A 83 -5.11 4.37 -9.16
CA PHE A 83 -6.04 3.26 -9.19
C PHE A 83 -7.23 3.57 -8.29
N ILE A 84 -8.38 2.96 -8.58
CA ILE A 84 -9.58 3.07 -7.74
C ILE A 84 -9.63 1.84 -6.85
N ALA A 85 -9.59 2.02 -5.54
CA ALA A 85 -9.75 0.94 -4.58
C ALA A 85 -11.23 0.54 -4.46
N LYS A 86 -11.50 -0.77 -4.51
CA LYS A 86 -12.81 -1.38 -4.21
C LYS A 86 -12.88 -1.86 -2.77
N LYS A 87 -11.80 -2.50 -2.33
CA LYS A 87 -11.54 -2.91 -0.95
C LYS A 87 -10.10 -2.55 -0.64
N SER A 88 -9.85 -2.10 0.57
CA SER A 88 -8.49 -1.88 1.06
C SER A 88 -8.34 -2.49 2.43
N GLY A 89 -7.10 -2.64 2.87
CA GLY A 89 -6.86 -3.21 4.16
C GLY A 89 -5.40 -3.21 4.57
N THR A 90 -5.18 -3.81 5.74
CA THR A 90 -3.85 -4.12 6.23
C THR A 90 -3.65 -5.61 6.33
N LEU A 91 -2.44 -6.07 6.05
CA LEU A 91 -1.96 -7.41 6.30
C LEU A 91 -0.86 -7.31 7.35
N GLU A 92 -1.19 -7.73 8.57
CA GLU A 92 -0.23 -7.82 9.66
C GLU A 92 0.30 -9.24 9.77
N VAL A 93 1.59 -9.42 9.54
CA VAL A 93 2.28 -10.69 9.63
C VAL A 93 3.11 -10.71 10.91
N ARG A 94 2.78 -11.62 11.81
CA ARG A 94 3.54 -11.95 13.03
C ARG A 94 4.20 -13.32 12.87
N ASN A 95 5.04 -13.68 13.83
CA ASN A 95 5.70 -14.99 13.82
C ASN A 95 4.67 -16.15 13.89
N SER A 96 3.70 -16.05 14.82
CA SER A 96 2.71 -17.09 15.12
C SER A 96 1.31 -16.85 14.55
N SER A 97 1.05 -15.68 13.97
CA SER A 97 -0.27 -15.32 13.43
C SER A 97 -0.17 -14.36 12.26
N VAL A 98 -1.26 -14.29 11.49
CA VAL A 98 -1.47 -13.29 10.44
C VAL A 98 -2.86 -12.68 10.65
N VAL A 99 -2.97 -11.37 10.52
CA VAL A 99 -4.23 -10.63 10.64
C VAL A 99 -4.47 -9.86 9.35
N ILE A 100 -5.65 -10.04 8.76
CA ILE A 100 -6.14 -9.24 7.64
C ILE A 100 -7.23 -8.34 8.19
N GLU A 101 -7.08 -7.03 8.06
CA GLU A 101 -8.18 -6.09 8.23
C GLU A 101 -8.60 -5.58 6.86
N ALA A 102 -9.90 -5.43 6.63
CA ALA A 102 -10.42 -4.91 5.38
C ALA A 102 -11.55 -3.89 5.61
N VAL A 103 -11.60 -2.92 4.70
CA VAL A 103 -12.58 -1.84 4.65
C VAL A 103 -12.99 -1.61 3.19
N LYS A 104 -14.18 -1.04 3.02
CA LYS A 104 -14.69 -0.62 1.71
C LYS A 104 -13.88 0.56 1.16
N GLU A 105 -13.59 0.51 -0.14
CA GLU A 105 -12.90 1.57 -0.89
C GLU A 105 -11.51 1.89 -0.33
N ASP A 106 -11.21 3.15 0.00
CA ASP A 106 -9.89 3.61 0.37
C ASP A 106 -9.51 3.24 1.81
N LEU A 107 -8.24 2.87 2.03
CA LEU A 107 -7.71 2.55 3.35
C LEU A 107 -7.87 3.70 4.37
N TRP A 108 -8.02 4.95 3.91
CA TRP A 108 -8.27 6.07 4.81
C TRP A 108 -9.58 5.92 5.59
N ASN A 109 -10.52 5.11 5.13
CA ASN A 109 -11.74 4.81 5.88
C ASN A 109 -11.44 4.08 7.19
N LEU A 110 -10.45 3.17 7.18
CA LEU A 110 -9.97 2.48 8.38
C LEU A 110 -9.32 3.45 9.37
N VAL A 111 -8.47 4.37 8.87
CA VAL A 111 -7.70 5.28 9.74
C VAL A 111 -8.54 6.48 10.22
N THR A 112 -9.44 6.99 9.39
CA THR A 112 -10.19 8.24 9.66
C THR A 112 -11.48 7.96 10.41
N TYR A 113 -12.19 6.90 10.04
CA TYR A 113 -13.52 6.60 10.58
C TYR A 113 -13.52 5.38 11.51
N SER A 114 -12.37 4.72 11.68
CA SER A 114 -12.29 3.40 12.34
C SER A 114 -13.27 2.40 11.71
N ASP A 115 -13.56 2.59 10.42
CA ASP A 115 -14.50 1.77 9.68
C ASP A 115 -13.78 0.49 9.30
N ARG A 116 -14.26 -0.63 9.85
CA ARG A 116 -13.66 -1.94 9.67
C ARG A 116 -14.77 -2.94 9.41
N GLU A 117 -14.85 -3.36 8.17
CA GLU A 117 -15.84 -4.31 7.70
C GLU A 117 -15.56 -5.70 8.27
N VAL A 118 -14.29 -6.14 8.19
CA VAL A 118 -13.89 -7.45 8.71
C VAL A 118 -12.44 -7.49 9.19
N THR A 119 -12.20 -8.29 10.22
CA THR A 119 -10.88 -8.78 10.63
C THR A 119 -10.86 -10.29 10.49
N VAL A 120 -9.88 -10.83 9.75
CA VAL A 120 -9.61 -12.26 9.62
C VAL A 120 -8.31 -12.57 10.37
N ILE A 121 -8.38 -13.44 11.38
CA ILE A 121 -7.23 -13.81 12.19
C ILE A 121 -6.87 -15.28 11.89
N CYS A 122 -5.67 -15.48 11.38
CA CYS A 122 -5.11 -16.79 11.08
C CYS A 122 -4.01 -17.11 12.10
N ARG A 123 -4.26 -18.07 13.01
CA ARG A 123 -3.23 -18.58 13.93
C ARG A 123 -2.70 -19.92 13.44
N ASN A 124 -1.40 -20.17 13.66
CA ASN A 124 -0.79 -21.43 13.24
C ASN A 124 -1.52 -22.63 13.85
N GLY A 125 -2.05 -23.52 12.99
CA GLY A 125 -2.72 -24.74 13.42
C GLY A 125 -4.13 -24.54 13.99
N SER A 126 -4.74 -23.37 13.80
CA SER A 126 -6.12 -23.07 14.22
C SER A 126 -6.99 -22.70 13.03
N GLU A 127 -8.30 -22.83 13.19
CA GLU A 127 -9.27 -22.29 12.23
C GLU A 127 -9.19 -20.76 12.17
N LYS A 128 -9.62 -20.19 11.04
CA LYS A 128 -9.70 -18.73 10.85
C LYS A 128 -10.79 -18.15 11.77
N GLU A 129 -10.43 -17.14 12.55
CA GLU A 129 -11.39 -16.35 13.32
C GLU A 129 -11.80 -15.11 12.54
N PHE A 130 -13.08 -14.73 12.63
CA PHE A 130 -13.64 -13.58 11.94
C PHE A 130 -14.28 -12.63 12.96
N VAL A 131 -13.99 -11.34 12.83
CA VAL A 131 -14.66 -10.27 13.58
C VAL A 131 -15.27 -9.31 12.56
N GLY A 132 -16.59 -9.10 12.61
CA GLY A 132 -17.32 -8.27 11.64
C GLY A 132 -17.98 -9.09 10.52
N ASN A 133 -18.10 -8.50 9.35
CA ASN A 133 -18.78 -9.07 8.19
C ASN A 133 -17.91 -10.12 7.47
N ARG A 134 -18.10 -11.39 7.80
CA ARG A 134 -17.37 -12.53 7.19
C ARG A 134 -17.51 -12.60 5.67
N GLU A 135 -18.58 -12.06 5.09
CA GLU A 135 -18.85 -12.11 3.65
C GLU A 135 -18.18 -10.96 2.89
N PHE A 136 -17.61 -9.98 3.60
CA PHE A 136 -16.98 -8.81 2.97
C PHE A 136 -15.77 -9.19 2.11
N LEU A 137 -14.94 -10.12 2.60
CA LEU A 137 -13.75 -10.62 1.91
C LEU A 137 -13.96 -12.09 1.55
N THR A 138 -14.04 -12.40 0.25
CA THR A 138 -14.31 -13.75 -0.22
C THR A 138 -13.15 -14.69 0.12
N GLU A 139 -13.39 -16.00 0.06
CA GLU A 139 -12.33 -16.99 0.31
C GLU A 139 -11.17 -16.85 -0.69
N SER A 140 -11.46 -16.63 -1.97
CA SER A 140 -10.44 -16.40 -3.00
C SER A 140 -9.61 -15.14 -2.75
N GLU A 141 -10.25 -14.05 -2.31
CA GLU A 141 -9.55 -12.80 -1.97
C GLU A 141 -8.63 -12.99 -0.75
N GLN A 142 -9.11 -13.71 0.27
CA GLN A 142 -8.29 -14.07 1.43
C GLN A 142 -7.08 -14.92 1.02
N GLU A 143 -7.30 -15.95 0.20
CA GLU A 143 -6.24 -16.85 -0.27
C GLU A 143 -5.18 -16.11 -1.09
N GLU A 144 -5.60 -15.21 -1.97
CA GLU A 144 -4.70 -14.42 -2.80
C GLU A 144 -3.82 -13.47 -1.96
N ILE A 145 -4.37 -12.82 -0.94
CA ILE A 145 -3.59 -12.01 0.01
C ILE A 145 -2.62 -12.90 0.80
N LEU A 146 -3.10 -14.03 1.34
CA LEU A 146 -2.32 -14.93 2.19
C LEU A 146 -1.19 -15.65 1.43
N LYS A 147 -1.35 -15.85 0.12
CA LYS A 147 -0.34 -16.44 -0.78
C LYS A 147 1.04 -15.81 -0.63
N TYR A 148 1.08 -14.52 -0.26
CA TYR A 148 2.29 -13.72 -0.18
C TYR A 148 2.97 -13.73 1.20
N VAL A 149 2.31 -14.26 2.24
CA VAL A 149 2.84 -14.34 3.61
C VAL A 149 4.22 -15.01 3.70
N PRO A 150 4.51 -16.13 2.99
CA PRO A 150 5.83 -16.76 3.06
C PRO A 150 6.98 -15.84 2.61
N GLU A 151 6.77 -15.06 1.54
CA GLU A 151 7.77 -14.12 1.03
C GLU A 151 7.96 -12.95 2.00
N ILE A 152 6.86 -12.43 2.56
CA ILE A 152 6.89 -11.39 3.59
C ILE A 152 7.69 -11.89 4.81
N LYS A 153 7.40 -13.09 5.33
CA LYS A 153 8.13 -13.66 6.47
C LYS A 153 9.62 -13.83 6.22
N LYS A 154 10.02 -14.14 4.98
CA LYS A 154 11.42 -14.29 4.60
C LYS A 154 12.17 -12.96 4.66
N LEU A 155 11.55 -11.88 4.18
CA LEU A 155 12.18 -10.57 4.13
C LEU A 155 12.25 -9.90 5.51
N PHE A 156 11.15 -9.96 6.27
CA PHE A 156 11.08 -9.39 7.62
C PHE A 156 11.56 -10.35 8.71
N ARG A 157 12.35 -11.37 8.35
CA ARG A 157 12.72 -12.46 9.27
C ARG A 157 13.32 -11.95 10.58
N ASP A 158 14.25 -11.00 10.49
CA ASP A 158 14.96 -10.48 11.66
C ASP A 158 14.00 -9.68 12.55
N ASP A 159 13.16 -8.80 11.98
CA ASP A 159 12.13 -8.08 12.72
C ASP A 159 11.14 -9.03 13.42
N LEU A 160 10.71 -10.09 12.73
CA LEU A 160 9.78 -11.08 13.28
C LEU A 160 10.41 -11.90 14.41
N LEU A 161 11.70 -12.21 14.33
CA LEU A 161 12.45 -12.92 15.38
C LEU A 161 12.62 -12.06 16.64
N GLU A 162 12.72 -10.74 16.47
CA GLU A 162 12.72 -9.77 17.58
C GLU A 162 11.32 -9.51 18.17
N GLY A 163 10.29 -10.18 17.66
CA GLY A 163 8.92 -10.05 18.14
C GLY A 163 8.18 -8.82 17.58
N ARG A 164 8.71 -8.16 16.54
CA ARG A 164 7.97 -7.14 15.78
C ARG A 164 7.00 -7.81 14.80
N ALA A 165 6.12 -7.02 14.21
CA ALA A 165 5.24 -7.44 13.11
C ALA A 165 5.57 -6.68 11.82
N ALA A 166 5.40 -7.35 10.68
CA ALA A 166 5.38 -6.69 9.38
C ALA A 166 3.95 -6.27 9.06
N LEU A 167 3.73 -5.00 8.78
CA LEU A 167 2.42 -4.44 8.43
C LEU A 167 2.46 -3.93 7.01
N LEU A 168 1.63 -4.49 6.15
CA LEU A 168 1.49 -4.11 4.75
C LEU A 168 0.13 -3.50 4.49
N GLU A 169 0.07 -2.49 3.62
CA GLU A 169 -1.15 -1.87 3.13
C GLU A 169 -1.46 -2.40 1.73
N TRP A 170 -2.69 -2.84 1.52
CA TRP A 170 -3.14 -3.47 0.29
C TRP A 170 -4.50 -2.92 -0.18
N SER A 171 -4.77 -3.07 -1.48
CA SER A 171 -6.07 -2.81 -2.08
C SER A 171 -6.39 -3.85 -3.15
N TYR A 172 -7.66 -4.27 -3.23
CA TYR A 172 -8.25 -4.73 -4.47
C TYR A 172 -8.66 -3.50 -5.26
N ALA A 173 -8.01 -3.29 -6.39
CA ALA A 173 -8.07 -2.05 -7.14
C ALA A 173 -8.31 -2.31 -8.63
N VAL A 174 -8.74 -1.26 -9.31
CA VAL A 174 -8.88 -1.22 -10.76
C VAL A 174 -8.12 -0.03 -11.32
N SER A 175 -7.49 -0.24 -12.46
CA SER A 175 -6.85 0.84 -13.21
C SER A 175 -7.93 1.68 -13.86
N CYS A 176 -7.69 2.98 -13.99
CA CYS A 176 -8.62 3.88 -14.67
C CYS A 176 -7.90 4.86 -15.59
N ASP A 177 -8.65 5.39 -16.55
CA ASP A 177 -8.20 6.49 -17.39
C ASP A 177 -8.34 7.85 -16.67
N ARG A 178 -8.08 8.95 -17.40
CA ARG A 178 -8.19 10.33 -16.89
C ARG A 178 -9.60 10.69 -16.39
N ASP A 179 -10.63 10.03 -16.94
CA ASP A 179 -12.04 10.30 -16.69
C ASP A 179 -12.63 9.31 -15.66
N LYS A 180 -11.76 8.50 -15.03
CA LYS A 180 -12.08 7.43 -14.07
C LYS A 180 -12.89 6.27 -14.65
N ASN A 181 -12.89 6.09 -15.97
CA ASN A 181 -13.44 4.89 -16.57
C ASN A 181 -12.53 3.69 -16.27
N LEU A 182 -13.14 2.54 -16.01
CA LEU A 182 -12.40 1.32 -15.67
C LEU A 182 -11.63 0.81 -16.89
N ALA A 183 -10.34 0.54 -16.69
CA ALA A 183 -9.42 0.12 -17.75
C ALA A 183 -8.81 -1.27 -17.50
N SER A 184 -9.19 -1.95 -16.42
CA SER A 184 -8.74 -3.29 -16.08
C SER A 184 -9.80 -4.06 -15.28
N GLU A 185 -9.60 -5.36 -15.14
CA GLU A 185 -10.22 -6.16 -14.08
C GLU A 185 -9.65 -5.77 -12.70
N ASP A 186 -10.32 -6.23 -11.64
CA ASP A 186 -9.88 -6.08 -10.25
C ASP A 186 -8.56 -6.83 -10.05
N TYR A 187 -7.60 -6.19 -9.37
CA TYR A 187 -6.31 -6.80 -9.02
C TYR A 187 -5.91 -6.43 -7.59
N LEU A 188 -5.21 -7.34 -6.94
CA LEU A 188 -4.55 -7.06 -5.66
C LEU A 188 -3.29 -6.21 -5.89
N VAL A 189 -3.09 -5.18 -5.07
CA VAL A 189 -1.86 -4.38 -5.06
C VAL A 189 -1.46 -3.99 -3.65
N PHE A 190 -0.16 -4.16 -3.35
CA PHE A 190 0.50 -3.68 -2.13
C PHE A 190 1.20 -2.35 -2.41
N TYR A 191 1.09 -1.38 -1.49
CA TYR A 191 1.64 -0.04 -1.72
C TYR A 191 2.33 0.61 -0.53
N GLU A 192 2.28 -0.01 0.64
CA GLU A 192 3.10 0.37 1.78
C GLU A 192 3.47 -0.86 2.61
N ALA A 193 4.66 -0.86 3.17
CA ALA A 193 5.13 -1.88 4.09
C ALA A 193 5.93 -1.21 5.21
N ARG A 194 5.74 -1.64 6.46
CA ARG A 194 6.50 -1.15 7.60
C ARG A 194 6.61 -2.21 8.67
N THR A 195 7.51 -1.99 9.61
CA THR A 195 7.62 -2.81 10.83
C THR A 195 7.01 -2.06 12.00
N VAL A 196 6.19 -2.76 12.79
CA VAL A 196 5.50 -2.23 13.95
C VAL A 196 5.77 -3.10 15.17
N ASN A 197 5.72 -2.52 16.36
CA ASN A 197 5.82 -3.30 17.60
C ASN A 197 4.54 -4.14 17.74
N ALA A 198 4.71 -5.43 18.02
CA ALA A 198 3.60 -6.39 18.12
C ALA A 198 2.87 -6.30 19.46
#